data_AF-A0A535ACI0-F1
#
_entry.id   AF-A0A535ACI0-F1
#
_cell.length_a   1.000
_cell.length_b   1.000
_cell.length_c   1.000
_cell.angle_alpha   90.00
_cell.angle_beta   90.00
_cell.angle_gamma   90.00
#
_symmetry.space_group_name_H-M   'P 1'
#
loop_
_entity.id
_entity.type
_entity.pdbx_description
1 polymer ?
#
loop_
_entity_poly.entity_id
_entity_poly.type
_entity_poly.pdbx_seq_one_letter_code
_entity_poly.pdbx_strand_id
1 'polypeptide(L)' 'KRGIVLVDMKLEFGRHHGKILLADEISPDTCRFWDKGTGEKLDKDRFRRDLGGVEDAYQEAARRICSAAA' A
#
# COMPACT_ATOMS: atom_id res chain seq x y z
N LYS A 1 13.22 -7.19 5.78
CA LYS A 1 12.22 -6.10 5.89
C LYS A 1 12.45 -5.09 4.75
N ARG A 2 11.40 -4.52 4.13
CA ARG A 2 11.48 -3.78 2.85
C ARG A 2 11.68 -2.25 2.94
N GLY A 3 12.01 -1.70 4.12
CA GLY A 3 12.19 -0.25 4.28
C GLY A 3 10.89 0.57 4.17
N ILE A 4 9.73 -0.06 4.36
CA ILE A 4 8.41 0.59 4.34
C ILE A 4 7.77 0.47 5.73
N VAL A 5 7.12 1.54 6.19
CA VAL A 5 6.20 1.56 7.30
C VAL A 5 4.78 1.41 6.75
N LEU A 6 4.08 0.36 7.15
CA LEU A 6 2.62 0.27 6.98
C LEU A 6 2.00 1.07 8.12
N VAL A 7 1.51 2.27 7.81
CA VAL A 7 0.92 3.19 8.82
C VAL A 7 -0.46 2.69 9.21
N ASP A 8 -1.29 2.41 8.22
CA ASP A 8 -2.63 1.83 8.36
C ASP A 8 -3.10 1.23 7.02
N MET A 9 -4.23 0.51 7.08
CA MET A 9 -4.89 -0.06 5.91
C MET A 9 -6.41 -0.19 6.13
N LYS A 10 -7.16 -0.12 5.03
CA LYS A 10 -8.58 -0.51 4.94
C LYS A 10 -8.66 -1.90 4.35
N LEU A 11 -9.53 -2.74 4.90
CA LEU A 11 -9.87 -4.06 4.36
C LEU A 11 -11.37 -4.20 4.21
N GLU A 12 -11.78 -5.00 3.22
CA GLU A 12 -13.17 -5.42 3.06
C GLU A 12 -13.27 -6.95 3.12
N PHE A 13 -14.40 -7.43 3.64
CA PHE A 13 -14.62 -8.86 3.86
C PHE A 13 -15.98 -9.29 3.27
N GLY A 14 -15.97 -10.46 2.63
CA GLY A 14 -17.17 -11.12 2.12
C GLY A 14 -17.46 -12.42 2.88
N ARG A 15 -18.63 -13.01 2.61
CA ARG A 15 -18.98 -14.37 3.05
C ARG A 15 -19.07 -15.31 1.85
N HIS A 16 -18.40 -16.46 1.93
CA HIS A 16 -18.46 -17.50 0.90
C HIS A 16 -18.58 -18.87 1.59
N HIS A 17 -19.66 -19.61 1.28
CA HIS A 17 -20.00 -20.87 1.94
C HIS A 17 -19.93 -20.81 3.48
N GLY A 18 -20.49 -19.74 4.07
CA GLY A 18 -20.50 -19.53 5.51
C GLY A 18 -19.16 -19.07 6.13
N LYS A 19 -18.08 -18.99 5.33
CA LYS A 19 -16.77 -18.52 5.80
C LYS A 19 -16.58 -17.04 5.49
N ILE A 20 -15.97 -16.31 6.41
CA ILE A 20 -15.53 -14.93 6.18
C ILE A 20 -14.23 -15.00 5.37
N LEU A 21 -14.20 -14.34 4.22
CA LEU A 21 -13.02 -14.21 3.37
C LEU A 21 -12.63 -12.75 3.23
N LEU A 22 -11.33 -12.49 3.23
CA LEU A 22 -10.78 -11.20 2.81
C LEU A 22 -11.07 -10.98 1.32
N ALA A 23 -11.48 -9.78 0.95
CA ALA A 23 -11.90 -9.42 -0.40
C ALA A 23 -11.28 -8.08 -0.84
N ASP A 24 -11.84 -7.49 -1.90
CA ASP A 24 -11.46 -6.19 -2.47
C ASP A 24 -9.99 -6.15 -2.90
N GLU A 25 -9.24 -5.13 -2.48
CA GLU A 25 -7.86 -4.91 -2.91
C GLU A 25 -6.92 -4.58 -1.74
N ILE A 26 -5.65 -4.92 -1.91
CA ILE A 26 -4.54 -4.46 -1.08
C ILE A 26 -3.56 -3.73 -1.99
N SER A 27 -3.63 -2.41 -1.98
CA SER A 27 -2.87 -1.54 -2.89
C SER A 27 -2.49 -0.24 -2.18
N PRO A 28 -1.63 0.61 -2.79
CA PRO A 28 -1.35 1.95 -2.25
C PRO A 28 -2.58 2.88 -2.20
N ASP A 29 -3.72 2.47 -2.76
CA ASP A 29 -5.01 3.14 -2.60
C ASP A 29 -5.66 2.86 -1.23
N THR A 30 -5.60 1.61 -0.78
CA THR A 30 -6.22 1.13 0.47
C THR A 30 -5.26 1.06 1.65
N CYS A 31 -3.96 1.26 1.43
CA CYS A 31 -2.91 1.23 2.44
C CYS A 31 -2.10 2.53 2.45
N ARG A 32 -1.72 3.01 3.64
CA ARG A 32 -0.71 4.09 3.78
C ARG A 32 0.68 3.49 3.96
N PHE A 33 1.54 3.72 2.98
CA PHE A 33 2.92 3.24 2.92
C PHE A 33 3.89 4.40 2.98
N TRP A 34 4.67 4.47 4.05
CA TRP A 34 5.69 5.50 4.17
C TRP A 34 7.08 4.89 4.05
N ASP A 35 7.98 5.57 3.34
CA ASP A 35 9.40 5.26 3.38
C ASP A 35 9.91 5.36 4.83
N LYS A 36 10.58 4.31 5.30
CA LYS A 36 11.02 4.24 6.70
C LYS A 36 12.15 5.23 7.02
N GLY A 37 12.99 5.58 6.05
CA GLY A 37 14.13 6.48 6.23
C GLY A 37 13.75 7.96 6.11
N THR A 38 12.85 8.29 5.18
CA THR A 38 12.53 9.69 4.84
C THR A 38 11.15 10.12 5.32
N GLY A 39 10.25 9.19 5.61
CA GLY A 39 8.83 9.49 5.86
C GLY A 39 8.06 9.90 4.59
N GLU A 40 8.66 9.73 3.41
CA GLU A 40 8.00 9.99 2.13
C GLU A 40 6.77 9.08 1.96
N LYS A 41 5.68 9.66 1.45
CA LYS A 41 4.44 8.92 1.20
C LYS A 41 4.54 8.21 -0.15
N LEU A 42 4.32 6.91 -0.12
CA LEU A 42 4.37 6.01 -1.27
C LEU A 42 2.96 5.48 -1.62
N ASP A 43 1.94 6.28 -1.32
CA ASP A 43 0.52 5.90 -1.34
C ASP A 43 -0.38 7.04 -1.82
N LYS A 44 -1.70 6.79 -1.84
CA LYS A 44 -2.72 7.73 -2.32
C LYS A 44 -2.75 9.08 -1.61
N ASP A 45 -2.14 9.24 -0.43
CA ASP A 45 -1.98 10.56 0.18
C ASP A 45 -1.17 11.52 -0.69
N ARG A 46 -0.33 11.02 -1.63
CA ARG A 46 0.31 11.90 -2.62
C ARG A 46 -0.70 12.62 -3.50
N PHE A 47 -1.74 11.92 -3.93
CA PHE A 47 -2.86 12.53 -4.64
C PHE A 47 -3.70 13.41 -3.71
N ARG A 48 -4.08 12.91 -2.52
CA ARG A 48 -4.95 13.66 -1.58
C ARG A 48 -4.36 14.98 -1.09
N ARG A 49 -3.04 15.13 -1.15
CA ARG A 49 -2.29 16.29 -0.65
C ARG A 49 -1.51 17.02 -1.75
N ASP A 50 -1.81 16.76 -3.01
CA ASP A 50 -1.19 17.42 -4.17
C ASP A 50 0.35 17.35 -4.20
N LEU A 51 0.93 16.22 -3.77
CA LEU A 51 2.39 16.01 -3.68
C LEU A 51 3.05 15.57 -4.99
N GLY A 52 2.27 15.38 -6.06
CA GLY A 52 2.73 14.88 -7.36
C GLY A 52 3.30 13.44 -7.31
N GLY A 53 3.81 12.93 -8.43
CA GLY A 53 4.56 11.65 -8.48
C GLY A 53 3.78 10.43 -7.99
N VAL A 54 2.46 10.39 -8.24
CA VAL A 54 1.58 9.32 -7.74
C VAL A 54 1.97 7.96 -8.33
N GLU A 55 2.13 7.89 -9.66
CA GLU A 55 2.47 6.64 -10.34
C GLU A 55 3.85 6.13 -9.92
N ASP A 56 4.87 7.00 -9.88
CA ASP A 56 6.23 6.65 -9.46
C ASP A 56 6.26 6.09 -8.03
N ALA A 57 5.50 6.69 -7.12
CA ALA A 57 5.37 6.22 -5.75
C ALA A 57 4.76 4.82 -5.66
N TYR A 58 3.76 4.52 -6.50
CA TYR A 58 3.12 3.21 -6.54
C TYR A 58 4.07 2.16 -7.13
N GLN A 59 4.80 2.52 -8.17
CA GLN A 59 5.83 1.66 -8.76
C GLN A 59 6.95 1.37 -7.76
N GLU A 60 7.37 2.35 -6.96
CA GLU A 60 8.40 2.16 -5.94
C GLU A 60 7.90 1.26 -4.78
N ALA A 61 6.66 1.46 -4.32
CA ALA A 61 6.04 0.58 -3.35
C ALA A 61 5.98 -0.87 -3.87
N ALA A 62 5.51 -1.07 -5.11
CA ALA A 62 5.44 -2.38 -5.76
C ALA A 62 6.83 -3.00 -5.93
N ARG A 63 7.83 -2.24 -6.39
CA ARG A 63 9.21 -2.72 -6.54
C ARG A 63 9.76 -3.25 -5.23
N ARG A 64 9.53 -2.56 -4.11
CA ARG A 64 10.04 -2.99 -2.80
C ARG A 64 9.27 -4.18 -2.24
N ILE A 65 7.95 -4.19 -2.34
CA ILE A 65 7.10 -5.22 -1.72
C ILE A 65 7.11 -6.51 -2.54
N CYS A 66 6.95 -6.39 -3.86
CA CYS A 66 6.72 -7.51 -4.76
C CYS A 66 8.00 -8.10 -5.38
N SER A 67 9.15 -7.42 -5.31
CA SER A 67 10.41 -8.05 -5.73
C SER A 67 10.65 -9.30 -4.89
N ALA A 68 11.04 -10.42 -5.50
CA ALA A 68 11.39 -11.61 -4.73
C ALA A 68 12.48 -11.25 -3.70
N ALA A 69 12.38 -11.81 -2.49
CA ALA A 69 13.52 -11.78 -1.58
C ALA A 69 14.64 -12.57 -2.27
N ALA A 70 15.81 -11.94 -2.46
CA ALA A 70 17.03 -12.67 -2.74
C ALA A 70 17.35 -13.60 -1.55
#